data_AF-A0A959VLM4-F1
#
_entry.id   AF-A0A959VLM4-F1
#
_cell.length_a   1.000
_cell.length_b   1.000
_cell.length_c   1.000
_cell.angle_alpha   90.00
_cell.angle_beta   90.00
_cell.angle_gamma   90.00
#
_symmetry.space_group_name_H-M   'P 1'
#
loop_
_entity.id
_entity.type
_entity.pdbx_description
1 polymer ?
#
loop_
_entity_poly.entity_id
_entity_poly.type
_entity_poly.pdbx_seq_one_letter_code
_entity_poly.pdbx_strand_id
1 'polypeptide(L)'
;MSRVIEIEVEGQPPIKGEALSLMSPRHKQSDRVVALLSAVQRLKSLNNFTDFGYYLIRLEVEVRCTTLPPKGNATNYLCGISDVLQARKPQGIDHLGELAGLSLFDNDRQNSKVTYRAIPS
;
A
#
# COMPACT_ATOMS: atom_id res chain seq x y z
N MET A 1 16.54 -12.80 -12.64
CA MET A 1 16.85 -11.44 -12.12
C MET A 1 15.73 -11.04 -11.16
N SER A 2 16.03 -10.63 -9.95
CA SER A 2 15.03 -10.08 -9.02
C SER A 2 14.78 -8.62 -9.35
N ARG A 3 13.53 -8.24 -9.61
CA ARG A 3 13.12 -6.84 -9.78
C ARG A 3 12.80 -6.24 -8.41
N VAL A 4 13.35 -5.08 -8.12
CA VAL A 4 13.08 -4.32 -6.89
C VAL A 4 12.48 -2.99 -7.31
N ILE A 5 11.41 -2.57 -6.62
CA ILE A 5 10.82 -1.24 -6.73
C ILE A 5 10.77 -0.64 -5.33
N GLU A 6 10.95 0.67 -5.24
CA GLU A 6 10.87 1.42 -4.00
C GLU A 6 9.86 2.54 -4.17
N ILE A 7 9.00 2.72 -3.16
CA ILE A 7 7.97 3.74 -3.15
C ILE A 7 8.08 4.49 -1.84
N GLU A 8 8.39 5.77 -1.92
CA GLU A 8 8.36 6.69 -0.79
C GLU A 8 7.03 7.46 -0.81
N VAL A 9 6.38 7.52 0.34
CA VAL A 9 5.05 8.14 0.50
C VAL A 9 5.08 9.04 1.72
N GLU A 10 4.80 10.31 1.50
CA GLU A 10 4.64 11.29 2.56
C GLU A 10 3.34 11.07 3.34
N GLY A 11 3.40 11.34 4.65
CA GLY A 11 2.25 11.22 5.55
C GLY A 11 2.14 9.87 6.25
N GLN A 12 0.94 9.55 6.72
CA GLN A 12 0.70 8.35 7.51
C GLN A 12 0.34 7.16 6.62
N PRO A 13 0.86 5.95 6.86
CA PRO A 13 0.48 4.79 6.08
C PRO A 13 -0.98 4.37 6.36
N PRO A 14 -1.66 3.73 5.39
CA PRO A 14 -2.93 3.06 5.63
C PRO A 14 -2.78 2.01 6.73
N ILE A 15 -3.72 1.98 7.69
CA ILE A 15 -3.79 0.97 8.74
C ILE A 15 -5.09 0.21 8.66
N LYS A 16 -5.02 -1.12 8.57
CA LYS A 16 -6.20 -1.98 8.72
C LYS A 16 -6.47 -2.18 10.21
N GLY A 17 -7.50 -1.53 10.74
CA GLY A 17 -7.83 -1.57 12.17
C GLY A 17 -9.32 -1.52 12.50
N GLU A 18 -10.20 -1.39 11.51
CA GLU A 18 -11.65 -1.34 11.66
C GLU A 18 -12.32 -2.28 10.64
N ALA A 19 -13.61 -2.58 10.82
CA ALA A 19 -14.36 -3.49 9.94
C ALA A 19 -14.71 -2.87 8.55
N LEU A 20 -14.56 -1.56 8.40
CA LEU A 20 -14.82 -0.87 7.13
C LEU A 20 -13.65 -1.05 6.15
N SER A 21 -13.97 -1.29 4.88
CA SER A 21 -12.96 -1.34 3.81
C SER A 21 -12.19 -0.02 3.75
N LEU A 22 -10.86 -0.08 3.73
CA LEU A 22 -9.97 1.08 3.55
C LEU A 22 -10.30 1.88 2.29
N MET A 23 -10.88 1.22 1.29
CA MET A 23 -11.24 1.80 0.01
C MET A 23 -12.62 2.46 0.02
N SER A 24 -13.29 2.58 1.17
CA SER A 24 -14.59 3.25 1.23
C SER A 24 -14.42 4.77 1.13
N PRO A 25 -15.28 5.48 0.37
CA PRO A 25 -15.20 6.95 0.23
C PRO A 25 -15.41 7.69 1.55
N ARG A 26 -16.02 7.05 2.55
CA ARG A 26 -16.26 7.60 3.89
C ARG A 26 -15.25 7.11 4.92
N HIS A 27 -14.23 6.36 4.50
CA HIS A 27 -13.20 5.89 5.41
C HIS A 27 -12.34 7.07 5.84
N LYS A 28 -12.07 7.20 7.14
CA LYS A 28 -11.21 8.26 7.72
C LYS A 28 -9.75 8.26 7.23
N GLN A 29 -9.41 7.32 6.35
CA GLN A 29 -8.07 7.09 5.83
C GLN A 29 -8.02 7.18 4.29
N SER A 30 -9.08 7.69 3.64
CA SER A 30 -9.15 7.90 2.18
C SER A 30 -7.89 8.59 1.66
N ASP A 31 -7.44 9.64 2.35
CA ASP A 31 -6.29 10.43 1.92
C ASP A 31 -4.99 9.64 1.95
N ARG A 32 -4.85 8.71 2.91
CA ARG A 32 -3.68 7.81 3.01
C ARG A 32 -3.65 6.81 1.86
N VAL A 33 -4.82 6.29 1.48
CA VAL A 33 -4.98 5.39 0.33
C VAL A 33 -4.65 6.12 -0.97
N VAL A 34 -5.20 7.33 -1.15
CA VAL A 34 -4.93 8.18 -2.32
C VAL A 34 -3.45 8.51 -2.41
N ALA A 35 -2.79 8.86 -1.30
CA ALA A 35 -1.35 9.14 -1.28
C ALA A 35 -0.52 7.93 -1.76
N LEU A 36 -0.81 6.75 -1.22
CA LEU A 36 -0.11 5.51 -1.62
C LEU A 36 -0.35 5.15 -3.09
N LEU A 37 -1.60 5.21 -3.57
CA LEU A 37 -1.91 4.90 -4.97
C LEU A 37 -1.34 5.93 -5.95
N SER A 38 -1.27 7.20 -5.56
CA SER A 38 -0.64 8.25 -6.37
C SER A 38 0.87 8.00 -6.51
N ALA A 39 1.53 7.56 -5.44
CA ALA A 39 2.94 7.19 -5.48
C ALA A 39 3.17 5.94 -6.38
N VAL A 40 2.25 4.96 -6.32
CA VAL A 40 2.24 3.82 -7.25
C VAL A 40 2.09 4.29 -8.70
N GLN A 41 1.15 5.19 -9.00
CA GLN A 41 0.94 5.72 -10.34
C GLN A 41 2.22 6.37 -10.90
N ARG A 42 2.89 7.19 -10.06
CA ARG A 42 4.16 7.83 -10.40
C ARG A 42 5.25 6.79 -10.66
N LEU A 43 5.41 5.79 -9.78
CA LEU A 43 6.38 4.71 -9.97
C LEU A 43 6.16 3.98 -11.30
N LYS A 44 4.92 3.55 -11.58
CA LYS A 44 4.56 2.83 -12.81
C LYS A 44 4.94 3.63 -14.06
N SER A 45 4.60 4.92 -14.04
CA SER A 45 4.88 5.85 -15.14
C SER A 45 6.38 6.04 -15.37
N LEU A 46 7.16 6.24 -14.30
CA LEU A 46 8.61 6.49 -14.40
C LEU A 46 9.42 5.25 -14.78
N ASN A 47 8.98 4.06 -14.40
CA ASN A 47 9.77 2.82 -14.53
C ASN A 47 9.28 1.89 -15.64
N ASN A 48 8.29 2.31 -16.44
CA ASN A 48 7.54 1.44 -17.36
C ASN A 48 7.17 0.11 -16.68
N PHE A 49 6.64 0.23 -15.46
CA PHE A 49 6.30 -0.91 -14.60
C PHE A 49 4.80 -1.10 -14.58
N THR A 50 4.35 -2.32 -14.85
CA THR A 50 2.93 -2.67 -14.80
C THR A 50 2.57 -3.21 -13.42
N ASP A 51 3.04 -4.39 -13.06
CA ASP A 51 2.85 -5.04 -11.77
C ASP A 51 3.81 -6.25 -11.65
N PHE A 52 3.69 -7.00 -10.55
CA PHE A 52 4.40 -8.26 -10.30
C PHE A 52 3.63 -9.51 -10.77
N GLY A 53 2.53 -9.36 -11.51
CA GLY A 53 1.69 -10.47 -11.96
C GLY A 53 1.35 -11.44 -10.83
N TYR A 54 1.63 -12.72 -11.04
CA TYR A 54 1.42 -13.82 -10.07
C TYR A 54 2.70 -14.28 -9.35
N TYR A 55 3.81 -13.54 -9.47
CA TYR A 55 5.08 -13.94 -8.86
C TYR A 55 5.07 -13.75 -7.35
N LEU A 56 5.80 -14.61 -6.63
CA LEU A 56 6.06 -14.37 -5.20
C LEU A 56 6.91 -13.11 -5.03
N ILE A 57 6.51 -12.27 -4.08
CA ILE A 57 7.17 -11.02 -3.76
C ILE A 57 7.63 -11.02 -2.30
N ARG A 58 8.48 -10.04 -1.99
CA ARG A 58 8.84 -9.66 -0.63
C ARG A 58 8.37 -8.23 -0.41
N LEU A 59 7.66 -8.00 0.69
CA LEU A 59 7.19 -6.67 1.07
C LEU A 59 8.05 -6.17 2.24
N GLU A 60 8.77 -5.07 2.02
CA GLU A 60 9.57 -4.41 3.05
C GLU A 60 8.95 -3.04 3.34
N VAL A 61 8.58 -2.81 4.59
CA VAL A 61 7.92 -1.57 5.03
C VAL A 61 8.78 -0.87 6.09
N GLU A 62 9.18 0.36 5.78
CA GLU A 62 9.81 1.26 6.72
C GLU A 62 8.86 2.41 7.05
N VAL A 63 8.58 2.62 8.35
CA VAL A 63 7.78 3.73 8.84
C VAL A 63 8.69 4.71 9.57
N ARG A 64 8.94 5.86 8.93
CA ARG A 64 9.65 7.00 9.49
C ARG A 64 8.72 7.80 10.40
N CYS A 65 9.08 7.98 11.67
CA CYS A 65 8.25 8.72 12.62
C CYS A 65 9.08 9.47 13.66
N THR A 66 8.58 10.65 14.06
CA THR A 66 9.24 11.53 15.04
C THR A 66 9.16 10.99 16.46
N THR A 67 8.18 10.14 16.76
CA THR A 67 7.96 9.54 18.08
C THR A 67 7.79 8.03 17.94
N LEU A 68 8.52 7.27 18.75
CA LEU A 68 8.36 5.83 18.89
C LEU A 68 7.55 5.48 20.16
N PRO A 69 6.66 4.48 20.11
CA PRO A 69 6.26 3.71 18.93
C PRO A 69 5.34 4.50 17.98
N PRO A 70 5.26 4.12 16.69
CA PRO A 70 4.31 4.72 15.77
C PRO A 70 2.86 4.48 16.21
N LYS A 71 1.92 5.29 15.70
CA LYS A 71 0.50 5.26 16.10
C LYS A 71 -0.20 3.92 15.80
N GLY A 72 0.20 3.23 14.72
CA GLY A 72 -0.28 1.91 14.37
C GLY A 72 0.69 0.81 14.81
N ASN A 73 0.19 -0.41 15.05
CA ASN A 73 1.05 -1.57 15.20
C ASN A 73 1.54 -2.06 13.83
N ALA A 74 2.63 -2.84 13.83
CA ALA A 74 3.25 -3.37 12.61
C ALA A 74 2.26 -4.13 11.71
N THR A 75 1.45 -5.02 12.30
CA THR A 75 0.51 -5.87 11.55
C THR A 75 -0.55 -5.05 10.83
N ASN A 76 -1.07 -3.99 11.47
CA ASN A 76 -2.08 -3.13 10.88
C ASN A 76 -1.53 -2.34 9.69
N TYR A 77 -0.27 -1.88 9.76
CA TYR A 77 0.40 -1.25 8.63
C TYR A 77 0.60 -2.22 7.48
N LEU A 78 1.15 -3.41 7.77
CA LEU A 78 1.40 -4.42 6.75
C LEU A 78 0.12 -4.84 6.03
N CYS A 79 -0.95 -5.10 6.77
CA CYS A 79 -2.25 -5.44 6.19
C CYS A 79 -2.88 -4.27 5.44
N GLY A 80 -2.81 -3.05 5.97
CA GLY A 80 -3.41 -1.88 5.31
C GLY A 80 -2.70 -1.51 4.01
N ILE A 81 -1.36 -1.56 4.01
CA ILE A 81 -0.55 -1.35 2.81
C ILE A 81 -0.82 -2.47 1.79
N SER A 82 -0.83 -3.73 2.22
CA SER A 82 -1.10 -4.86 1.32
C SER A 82 -2.48 -4.78 0.67
N ASP A 83 -3.52 -4.44 1.45
CA ASP A 83 -4.89 -4.27 0.97
C ASP A 83 -5.00 -3.20 -0.14
N VAL A 84 -4.22 -2.12 -0.03
CA VAL A 84 -4.22 -1.04 -1.04
C VAL A 84 -3.45 -1.44 -2.29
N LEU A 85 -2.34 -2.16 -2.12
CA LEU A 85 -1.44 -2.52 -3.23
C LEU A 85 -1.89 -3.75 -4.01
N GLN A 86 -2.78 -4.58 -3.47
CA GLN A 86 -3.30 -5.75 -4.20
C GLN A 86 -4.37 -5.38 -5.23
N ALA A 87 -4.53 -6.24 -6.23
CA ALA A 87 -5.63 -6.14 -7.19
C ALA A 87 -6.96 -6.34 -6.48
N ARG A 88 -7.99 -5.69 -7.02
CA ARG A 88 -9.32 -5.63 -6.39
C ARG A 88 -10.40 -5.50 -7.44
N LYS A 89 -11.62 -5.87 -7.06
CA LYS A 89 -12.79 -5.64 -7.90
C LYS A 89 -13.12 -4.15 -7.91
N PRO A 90 -13.61 -3.60 -9.05
CA PRO A 90 -13.92 -2.18 -9.18
C PRO A 90 -15.15 -1.71 -8.38
N GLN A 91 -15.85 -2.63 -7.70
CA GLN A 91 -17.11 -2.33 -7.02
C GLN A 91 -16.88 -1.42 -5.80
N GLY A 92 -17.53 -0.26 -5.79
CA GLY A 92 -17.54 0.66 -4.64
C GLY A 92 -16.30 1.55 -4.50
N ILE A 93 -15.43 1.60 -5.52
CA ILE A 93 -14.18 2.38 -5.51
C ILE A 93 -14.11 3.45 -6.61
N ASP A 94 -15.23 3.73 -7.28
CA ASP A 94 -15.30 4.67 -8.41
C ASP A 94 -14.82 6.09 -8.06
N HIS A 95 -15.00 6.50 -6.80
CA HIS A 95 -14.52 7.79 -6.28
C HIS A 95 -13.00 7.96 -6.33
N LEU A 96 -12.24 6.88 -6.50
CA LEU A 96 -10.78 6.93 -6.69
C LEU A 96 -10.37 7.27 -8.13
N GLY A 97 -11.33 7.32 -9.07
CA GLY A 97 -11.07 7.64 -10.48
C GLY A 97 -10.02 6.71 -11.09
N GLU A 98 -9.01 7.29 -11.74
CA GLU A 98 -7.91 6.55 -12.36
C GLU A 98 -7.10 5.69 -11.37
N LEU A 99 -7.11 6.03 -10.08
CA LEU A 99 -6.41 5.26 -9.06
C LEU A 99 -7.12 3.94 -8.73
N ALA A 100 -8.41 3.80 -9.07
CA ALA A 100 -9.22 2.64 -8.74
C ALA A 100 -8.62 1.32 -9.28
N GLY A 101 -7.99 1.36 -10.45
CA GLY A 101 -7.37 0.19 -11.11
C GLY A 101 -5.91 -0.07 -10.74
N LEU A 102 -5.29 0.76 -9.89
CA LEU A 102 -3.88 0.60 -9.55
C LEU A 102 -3.66 -0.47 -8.48
N SER A 103 -2.77 -1.41 -8.81
CA SER A 103 -2.22 -2.45 -7.93
C SER A 103 -0.74 -2.71 -8.28
N LEU A 104 0.02 -3.34 -7.39
CA LEU A 104 1.38 -3.83 -7.66
C LEU A 104 1.43 -5.36 -7.77
N PHE A 105 0.45 -6.07 -7.21
CA PHE A 105 0.36 -7.53 -7.23
C PHE A 105 -1.12 -7.96 -7.23
N ASP A 106 -1.40 -9.19 -7.62
CA ASP A 106 -2.77 -9.72 -7.73
C ASP A 106 -3.40 -9.99 -6.36
N ASN A 107 -2.63 -10.60 -5.46
CA ASN A 107 -3.14 -11.10 -4.18
C ASN A 107 -2.07 -11.04 -3.09
N ASP A 108 -2.44 -10.68 -1.86
CA ASP A 108 -1.54 -10.65 -0.70
C ASP A 108 -0.88 -12.01 -0.38
N ARG A 109 -1.45 -13.13 -0.84
CA ARG A 109 -0.82 -14.47 -0.82
C ARG A 109 0.52 -14.54 -1.57
N GLN A 110 0.82 -13.57 -2.44
CA GLN A 110 2.12 -13.44 -3.09
C GLN A 110 3.23 -12.99 -2.14
N ASN A 111 2.90 -12.41 -0.98
CA ASN A 111 3.86 -11.95 0.01
C ASN A 111 4.53 -13.11 0.73
N SER A 112 5.57 -13.67 0.09
CA SER A 112 6.37 -14.79 0.63
C SER A 112 7.24 -14.41 1.83
N LYS A 113 7.54 -13.12 1.99
CA LYS A 113 8.27 -12.56 3.13
C LYS A 113 7.82 -11.13 3.35
N VAL A 114 7.59 -10.77 4.61
CA VAL A 114 7.21 -9.42 5.00
C VAL A 114 8.14 -8.93 6.10
N THR A 115 8.69 -7.73 5.95
CA THR A 115 9.51 -7.07 6.97
C THR A 115 8.89 -5.71 7.32
N TYR A 116 8.96 -5.37 8.60
CA TYR A 116 8.51 -4.08 9.10
C TYR A 116 9.60 -3.49 9.99
N ARG A 117 9.88 -2.20 9.79
CA ARG A 117 10.78 -1.41 10.64
C ARG A 117 10.14 -0.06 10.94
N ALA A 118 10.08 0.29 12.22
CA ALA A 118 9.83 1.67 12.63
C ALA A 118 11.18 2.35 12.84
N ILE A 119 11.42 3.45 12.16
CA ILE A 119 12.69 4.18 12.22
C ILE A 119 12.43 5.64 12.64
N PRO A 120 13.29 6.22 13.50
CA PRO A 120 13.22 7.65 13.79
C PRO A 120 13.39 8.49 12.51
N SER A 121 12.60 9.55 12.38
CA SER A 121 12.73 10.58 11.33
C SER A 121 13.48 11.81 11.83
#